data_AF-A0A924Y1N3-F1
#
_entry.id   AF-A0A924Y1N3-F1
#
_cell.length_a   1.000
_cell.length_b   1.000
_cell.length_c   1.000
_cell.angle_alpha   90.00
_cell.angle_beta   90.00
_cell.angle_gamma   90.00
#
_symmetry.space_group_name_H-M   'P 1'
#
loop_
_entity.id
_entity.type
_entity.pdbx_description
1 polymer ?
#
loop_
_entity_poly.entity_id
_entity_poly.type
_entity_poly.pdbx_seq_one_letter_code
_entity_poly.pdbx_strand_id
1 'polypeptide(L)'
;MKLFPQHLRDRQHGTVIRRRTYGLRGKGDYAGTNVESTPLPPPKIGKLGRLWLKGSGLTEKQAATGLPAASMSTMGTVWCAPTIAGGVALLISGISLAKHGVVEPLAISAAATAVLTYLSAVPWAKMAFQWCYKEPLAEGEIEQLLENENTATEIEQAYLRLVRDAVRQTAEVGPETEAEVQAAIASLGEAIDRLPAVSVTPVDTVALRHEAETLQADALTNPDRVIGESLERRADALIRRADANDRSGLAVRRTAALRAEIEAQIAALREGIATLGTGYGTSDSATSENLQHLSESARRLAAEAVSAASARAELDGGNLDKWLAVSAEKVEPVRVRVGASSRG
;
A
#
# COMPACT_ATOMS: atom_id res chain seq x y z
N MET A 1 -24.61 -1.13 -2.31
CA MET A 1 -23.99 -1.27 -3.65
C MET A 1 -23.04 -2.44 -3.64
N LYS A 2 -22.68 -3.00 -4.80
CA LYS A 2 -21.72 -4.10 -4.92
C LYS A 2 -20.30 -3.55 -4.99
N LEU A 3 -19.70 -3.30 -3.84
CA LEU A 3 -18.24 -3.07 -3.77
C LEU A 3 -17.50 -4.40 -3.71
N PHE A 4 -16.31 -4.44 -4.30
CA PHE A 4 -15.46 -5.62 -4.33
C PHE A 4 -14.11 -5.32 -3.65
N PRO A 5 -13.33 -6.34 -3.25
CA PRO A 5 -12.05 -6.13 -2.58
C PRO A 5 -11.08 -5.23 -3.35
N GLN A 6 -11.12 -5.24 -4.67
CA GLN A 6 -10.28 -4.38 -5.51
C GLN A 6 -10.60 -2.88 -5.44
N HIS A 7 -11.75 -2.50 -4.87
CA HIS A 7 -12.11 -1.11 -4.64
C HIS A 7 -11.53 -0.58 -3.33
N LEU A 8 -10.98 -1.44 -2.47
CA LEU A 8 -10.28 -1.06 -1.25
C LEU A 8 -8.83 -0.69 -1.56
N ARG A 9 -8.20 0.00 -0.61
CA ARG A 9 -6.77 0.31 -0.60
C ARG A 9 -5.92 -0.95 -0.59
N ASP A 10 -4.68 -0.88 -1.07
CA ASP A 10 -3.83 -2.06 -1.24
C ASP A 10 -3.73 -2.92 0.04
N ARG A 11 -3.43 -2.28 1.18
CA ARG A 11 -3.30 -2.98 2.46
C ARG A 11 -4.60 -3.66 2.89
N GLN A 12 -5.72 -2.96 2.78
CA GLN A 12 -7.05 -3.45 3.17
C GLN A 12 -7.50 -4.59 2.25
N HIS A 13 -7.29 -4.42 0.94
CA HIS A 13 -7.51 -5.44 -0.07
C HIS A 13 -6.71 -6.71 0.25
N GLY A 14 -5.42 -6.59 0.55
CA GLY A 14 -4.58 -7.74 0.98
C GLY A 14 -5.14 -8.45 2.22
N THR A 15 -5.56 -7.69 3.24
CA THR A 15 -6.18 -8.23 4.46
C THR A 15 -7.48 -9.00 4.15
N VAL A 16 -8.38 -8.42 3.35
CA VAL A 16 -9.65 -9.07 2.97
C VAL A 16 -9.40 -10.36 2.19
N ILE A 17 -8.51 -10.33 1.19
CA ILE A 17 -8.16 -11.53 0.42
C ILE A 17 -7.59 -12.60 1.32
N ARG A 18 -6.67 -12.24 2.23
CA ARG A 18 -6.14 -13.19 3.22
C ARG A 18 -7.28 -13.81 4.04
N ARG A 19 -8.15 -13.02 4.65
CA ARG A 19 -9.28 -13.52 5.46
C ARG A 19 -10.19 -14.44 4.65
N ARG A 20 -10.58 -14.05 3.43
CA ARG A 20 -11.42 -14.87 2.54
C ARG A 20 -10.79 -16.22 2.22
N THR A 21 -9.47 -16.25 2.02
CA THR A 21 -8.77 -17.51 1.74
C THR A 21 -8.68 -18.46 2.94
N TYR A 22 -8.89 -17.96 4.17
CA TYR A 22 -9.11 -18.77 5.37
C TYR A 22 -10.59 -19.11 5.62
N GLY A 23 -11.50 -18.77 4.70
CA GLY A 23 -12.94 -19.01 4.86
C GLY A 23 -13.63 -18.07 5.84
N LEU A 24 -13.02 -16.93 6.17
CA LEU A 24 -13.49 -15.96 7.17
C LEU A 24 -14.36 -14.83 6.57
N ARG A 25 -14.93 -15.04 5.38
CA ARG A 25 -15.76 -14.02 4.72
C ARG A 25 -16.94 -13.63 5.60
N GLY A 26 -17.01 -12.35 5.99
CA GLY A 26 -18.08 -11.80 6.81
C GLY A 26 -18.14 -12.37 8.24
N LYS A 27 -17.10 -13.08 8.68
CA LYS A 27 -17.03 -13.69 10.01
C LYS A 27 -15.92 -13.05 10.82
N GLY A 28 -16.22 -12.76 12.09
CA GLY A 28 -15.24 -12.25 13.05
C GLY A 28 -14.07 -13.23 13.23
N ASP A 29 -13.08 -12.79 14.01
CA ASP A 29 -11.94 -13.63 14.35
C ASP A 29 -12.40 -14.84 15.17
N TYR A 30 -11.96 -16.03 14.76
CA TYR A 30 -12.13 -17.22 15.57
C TYR A 30 -10.98 -17.28 16.58
N ALA A 31 -11.28 -17.63 17.83
CA ALA A 31 -10.27 -17.88 18.84
C ALA A 31 -9.24 -18.91 18.30
N GLY A 32 -7.99 -18.47 18.11
CA GLY A 32 -6.88 -19.30 17.64
C GLY A 32 -6.44 -19.09 16.19
N THR A 33 -7.16 -18.33 15.36
CA THR A 33 -6.69 -17.96 14.01
C THR A 33 -5.93 -16.64 14.06
N ASN A 34 -4.61 -16.69 14.25
CA ASN A 34 -3.68 -15.54 14.20
C ASN A 34 -3.51 -14.98 12.77
N VAL A 35 -4.60 -14.80 12.03
CA VAL A 35 -4.56 -14.30 10.65
C VAL A 35 -4.13 -12.83 10.62
N GLU A 36 -4.31 -12.10 11.72
CA GLU A 36 -4.02 -10.66 11.77
C GLU A 36 -2.63 -10.31 12.34
N SER A 37 -2.00 -11.22 13.09
CA SER A 37 -0.71 -10.92 13.75
C SER A 37 0.50 -10.99 12.82
N THR A 38 0.36 -11.60 11.64
CA THR A 38 1.46 -11.64 10.65
C THR A 38 1.36 -10.43 9.72
N PRO A 39 2.41 -9.61 9.59
CA PRO A 39 2.41 -8.50 8.64
C PRO A 39 2.19 -9.03 7.22
N LEU A 40 1.43 -8.27 6.41
CA LEU A 40 1.24 -8.62 5.01
C LEU A 40 2.59 -8.63 4.29
N PRO A 41 2.89 -9.65 3.48
CA PRO A 41 4.08 -9.65 2.65
C PRO A 41 4.06 -8.47 1.66
N PRO A 42 5.24 -7.93 1.29
CA PRO A 42 5.32 -6.82 0.35
C PRO A 42 4.70 -7.20 -1.01
N PRO A 43 4.02 -6.27 -1.69
CA PRO A 43 3.34 -6.56 -2.94
C PRO A 43 4.37 -6.89 -4.04
N LYS A 44 4.47 -8.17 -4.41
CA LYS A 44 5.39 -8.66 -5.44
C LYS A 44 4.78 -9.84 -6.20
N ILE A 45 4.82 -9.76 -7.53
CA ILE A 45 4.41 -10.87 -8.40
C ILE A 45 5.65 -11.69 -8.79
N GLY A 46 5.72 -12.92 -8.27
CA GLY A 46 6.68 -13.93 -8.74
C GLY A 46 6.31 -14.50 -10.12
N LYS A 47 7.20 -15.34 -10.70
CA LYS A 47 6.98 -15.96 -12.02
C LYS A 47 5.64 -16.71 -12.13
N LEU A 48 5.27 -17.46 -11.09
CA LEU A 48 3.97 -18.16 -11.02
C LEU A 48 2.79 -17.19 -10.92
N GLY A 49 2.95 -16.09 -10.18
CA GLY A 49 1.93 -15.05 -10.10
C GLY A 49 1.64 -14.39 -11.45
N ARG A 50 2.65 -14.23 -12.32
CA ARG A 50 2.46 -13.73 -13.69
C ARG A 50 1.65 -14.69 -14.56
N LEU A 51 1.85 -15.99 -14.36
CA LEU A 51 1.04 -17.01 -15.04
C LEU A 51 -0.42 -16.97 -14.56
N TRP A 52 -0.65 -16.71 -13.27
CA TRP A 52 -1.99 -16.63 -12.69
C TRP A 52 -2.71 -15.34 -13.05
N LEU A 53 -1.98 -14.24 -13.18
CA LEU A 53 -2.45 -12.96 -13.73
C LEU A 53 -3.02 -13.16 -15.14
N LYS A 54 -2.41 -14.05 -15.94
CA LYS A 54 -2.89 -14.35 -17.30
C LYS A 54 -4.29 -14.99 -17.24
N GLY A 55 -5.29 -14.21 -17.63
CA GLY A 55 -6.70 -14.60 -17.65
C GLY A 55 -7.42 -14.53 -16.30
N SER A 56 -6.89 -13.79 -15.32
CA SER A 56 -7.65 -13.46 -14.09
C SER A 56 -8.50 -12.21 -14.23
N GLY A 57 -8.18 -11.32 -15.19
CA GLY A 57 -8.82 -10.01 -15.32
C GLY A 57 -8.37 -8.98 -14.28
N LEU A 58 -7.43 -9.34 -13.40
CA LEU A 58 -6.87 -8.45 -12.39
C LEU A 58 -5.78 -7.56 -12.99
N THR A 59 -5.59 -6.38 -12.43
CA THR A 59 -4.42 -5.55 -12.74
C THR A 59 -3.17 -6.14 -12.09
N GLU A 60 -2.00 -5.80 -12.62
CA GLU A 60 -0.72 -6.23 -12.04
C GLU A 60 -0.60 -5.78 -10.57
N LYS A 61 -1.07 -4.58 -10.25
CA LYS A 61 -1.08 -4.07 -8.88
C LYS A 61 -1.96 -4.91 -7.94
N GLN A 62 -3.20 -5.21 -8.35
CA GLN A 62 -4.13 -6.01 -7.54
C GLN A 62 -3.60 -7.41 -7.28
N ALA A 63 -3.02 -8.05 -8.30
CA ALA A 63 -2.41 -9.37 -8.16
C ALA A 63 -1.14 -9.32 -7.31
N ALA A 64 -0.34 -8.25 -7.39
CA ALA A 64 0.87 -8.09 -6.57
C ALA A 64 0.55 -8.04 -5.08
N THR A 65 -0.58 -7.44 -4.72
CA THR A 65 -1.01 -7.33 -3.33
C THR A 65 -1.72 -8.59 -2.84
N GLY A 66 -2.65 -9.14 -3.62
CA GLY A 66 -3.48 -10.25 -3.14
C GLY A 66 -2.85 -11.63 -3.29
N LEU A 67 -1.98 -11.89 -4.28
CA LEU A 67 -1.35 -13.22 -4.43
C LEU A 67 -0.46 -13.58 -3.24
N PRO A 68 0.44 -12.70 -2.75
CA PRO A 68 1.22 -12.98 -1.56
C PRO A 68 0.33 -13.17 -0.32
N ALA A 69 -0.72 -12.36 -0.17
CA ALA A 69 -1.68 -12.47 0.93
C ALA A 69 -2.45 -13.80 0.90
N ALA A 70 -2.81 -14.28 -0.29
CA ALA A 70 -3.45 -15.58 -0.48
C ALA A 70 -2.47 -16.76 -0.38
N SER A 71 -1.17 -16.56 -0.66
CA SER A 71 -0.17 -17.64 -0.70
C SER A 71 -0.02 -18.38 0.64
N MET A 72 -0.23 -17.68 1.76
CA MET A 72 -0.11 -18.24 3.11
C MET A 72 -1.21 -19.26 3.46
N SER A 73 -2.35 -19.23 2.78
CA SER A 73 -3.47 -20.17 2.96
C SER A 73 -3.70 -21.06 1.73
N THR A 74 -3.39 -20.56 0.53
CA THR A 74 -3.44 -21.37 -0.70
C THR A 74 -2.42 -22.48 -0.65
N MET A 75 -1.30 -22.38 0.07
CA MET A 75 -0.51 -23.58 0.38
C MET A 75 -1.37 -24.64 1.08
N GLY A 76 -2.13 -24.31 2.13
CA GLY A 76 -3.02 -25.26 2.80
C GLY A 76 -4.03 -25.94 1.87
N THR A 77 -4.72 -25.18 1.01
CA THR A 77 -5.67 -25.74 0.04
C THR A 77 -5.00 -26.50 -1.11
N VAL A 78 -3.86 -26.00 -1.59
CA VAL A 78 -2.98 -26.66 -2.56
C VAL A 78 -2.41 -27.95 -2.00
N TRP A 79 -2.25 -28.12 -0.68
CA TRP A 79 -1.81 -29.36 -0.02
C TRP A 79 -2.96 -30.30 0.36
N CYS A 80 -4.18 -29.79 0.59
CA CYS A 80 -5.34 -30.63 0.93
C CYS A 80 -5.82 -31.51 -0.23
N ALA A 81 -5.92 -30.97 -1.45
CA ALA A 81 -6.30 -31.78 -2.62
C ALA A 81 -5.28 -32.92 -2.93
N PRO A 82 -3.95 -32.67 -2.92
CA PRO A 82 -2.91 -33.71 -2.94
C PRO A 82 -3.02 -34.76 -1.86
N THR A 83 -3.28 -34.36 -0.63
CA THR A 83 -3.26 -35.28 0.50
C THR A 83 -4.48 -36.18 0.46
N ILE A 84 -5.64 -35.67 0.04
CA ILE A 84 -6.83 -36.49 -0.22
C ILE A 84 -6.60 -37.43 -1.40
N ALA A 85 -6.12 -36.91 -2.55
CA ALA A 85 -5.85 -37.73 -3.74
C ALA A 85 -4.76 -38.79 -3.50
N GLY A 86 -3.70 -38.41 -2.79
CA GLY A 86 -2.63 -39.29 -2.32
C GLY A 86 -3.11 -40.33 -1.33
N GLY A 87 -3.98 -39.95 -0.38
CA GLY A 87 -4.61 -40.89 0.55
C GLY A 87 -5.47 -41.92 -0.16
N VAL A 88 -6.27 -41.50 -1.15
CA VAL A 88 -7.08 -42.40 -1.99
C VAL A 88 -6.17 -43.30 -2.84
N ALA A 89 -5.10 -42.77 -3.45
CA ALA A 89 -4.16 -43.55 -4.25
C ALA A 89 -3.40 -44.59 -3.40
N LEU A 90 -2.99 -44.24 -2.17
CA LEU A 90 -2.37 -45.16 -1.22
C LEU A 90 -3.35 -46.25 -0.78
N LEU A 91 -4.61 -45.93 -0.53
CA LEU A 91 -5.67 -46.90 -0.23
C LEU A 91 -5.85 -47.90 -1.39
N ILE A 92 -5.99 -47.41 -2.62
CA ILE A 92 -6.15 -48.26 -3.81
C ILE A 92 -4.90 -49.13 -4.03
N SER A 93 -3.70 -48.55 -3.87
CA SER A 93 -2.44 -49.26 -4.03
C SER A 93 -2.24 -50.33 -2.94
N GLY A 94 -2.63 -50.06 -1.69
CA GLY A 94 -2.58 -51.02 -0.59
C GLY A 94 -3.52 -52.22 -0.81
N ILE A 95 -4.74 -51.96 -1.32
CA ILE A 95 -5.68 -53.04 -1.70
C ILE A 95 -5.11 -53.89 -2.84
N SER A 96 -4.47 -53.26 -3.83
CA SER A 96 -3.88 -53.96 -4.97
C SER A 96 -2.64 -54.78 -4.57
N LEU A 97 -1.77 -54.23 -3.71
CA LEU A 97 -0.60 -54.93 -3.18
C LEU A 97 -1.00 -56.17 -2.35
N ALA A 98 -2.03 -56.05 -1.51
CA ALA A 98 -2.56 -57.16 -0.72
C ALA A 98 -3.14 -58.29 -1.59
N LYS A 99 -3.64 -57.98 -2.79
CA LYS A 99 -4.23 -58.97 -3.70
C LYS A 99 -3.25 -59.56 -4.71
N HIS A 100 -2.25 -58.79 -5.15
CA HIS A 100 -1.45 -59.15 -6.33
C HIS A 100 0.07 -59.15 -6.10
N GLY A 101 0.58 -58.65 -4.97
CA GLY A 101 1.99 -58.80 -4.57
C GLY A 101 3.03 -58.06 -5.41
N VAL A 102 2.63 -57.18 -6.34
CA VAL A 102 3.55 -56.48 -7.26
C VAL A 102 3.87 -55.07 -6.74
N VAL A 103 5.17 -54.72 -6.65
CA VAL A 103 5.66 -53.45 -6.06
C VAL A 103 5.86 -52.33 -7.10
N GLU A 104 6.11 -52.66 -8.38
CA GLU A 104 6.23 -51.71 -9.49
C GLU A 104 5.01 -50.80 -9.75
N PRO A 105 3.73 -51.25 -9.65
CA PRO A 105 2.59 -50.37 -9.86
C PRO A 105 2.48 -49.26 -8.81
N LEU A 106 3.16 -49.39 -7.67
CA LEU A 106 3.15 -48.40 -6.59
C LEU A 106 3.98 -47.15 -6.93
N ALA A 107 5.10 -47.31 -7.63
CA ALA A 107 5.93 -46.18 -8.06
C ALA A 107 5.28 -45.39 -9.21
N ILE A 108 4.65 -46.11 -10.14
CA ILE A 108 3.89 -45.50 -11.24
C ILE A 108 2.64 -44.80 -10.71
N SER A 109 1.92 -45.40 -9.75
CA SER A 109 0.76 -44.76 -9.12
C SER A 109 1.16 -43.52 -8.31
N ALA A 110 2.28 -43.55 -7.59
CA ALA A 110 2.79 -42.40 -6.86
C ALA A 110 3.20 -41.25 -7.80
N ALA A 111 3.91 -41.56 -8.89
CA ALA A 111 4.29 -40.56 -9.90
C ALA A 111 3.07 -39.96 -10.63
N ALA A 112 2.13 -40.81 -11.06
CA ALA A 112 0.88 -40.36 -11.68
C ALA A 112 0.03 -39.52 -10.72
N THR A 113 -0.01 -39.89 -9.44
CA THR A 113 -0.71 -39.13 -8.41
C THR A 113 -0.04 -37.79 -8.19
N ALA A 114 1.29 -37.72 -8.08
CA ALA A 114 2.02 -36.46 -7.94
C ALA A 114 1.77 -35.52 -9.14
N VAL A 115 1.76 -36.06 -10.36
CA VAL A 115 1.47 -35.29 -11.58
C VAL A 115 0.01 -34.83 -11.63
N LEU A 116 -0.97 -35.71 -11.39
CA LEU A 116 -2.40 -35.34 -11.36
C LEU A 116 -2.72 -34.34 -10.26
N THR A 117 -2.07 -34.50 -9.12
CA THR A 117 -2.14 -33.59 -8.00
C THR A 117 -1.61 -32.20 -8.37
N TYR A 118 -0.43 -32.15 -8.98
CA TYR A 118 0.14 -30.88 -9.44
C TYR A 118 -0.73 -30.22 -10.52
N LEU A 119 -1.23 -31.00 -11.48
CA LEU A 119 -2.10 -30.54 -12.57
C LEU A 119 -3.49 -30.11 -12.09
N SER A 120 -4.02 -30.69 -11.01
CA SER A 120 -5.32 -30.29 -10.44
C SER A 120 -5.19 -29.13 -9.44
N ALA A 121 -4.11 -29.07 -8.65
CA ALA A 121 -3.95 -28.03 -7.64
C ALA A 121 -3.88 -26.62 -8.24
N VAL A 122 -3.27 -26.45 -9.42
CA VAL A 122 -3.13 -25.12 -10.05
C VAL A 122 -4.47 -24.54 -10.50
N PRO A 123 -5.34 -25.25 -11.27
CA PRO A 123 -6.68 -24.79 -11.60
C PRO A 123 -7.55 -24.50 -10.37
N TRP A 124 -7.53 -25.38 -9.36
CA TRP A 124 -8.32 -25.20 -8.13
C TRP A 124 -7.86 -23.97 -7.34
N ALA A 125 -6.54 -23.77 -7.18
CA ALA A 125 -6.00 -22.58 -6.53
C ALA A 125 -6.36 -21.30 -7.29
N LYS A 126 -6.30 -21.34 -8.64
CA LYS A 126 -6.72 -20.20 -9.47
C LYS A 126 -8.22 -19.91 -9.31
N MET A 127 -9.08 -20.92 -9.29
CA MET A 127 -10.52 -20.75 -9.07
C MET A 127 -10.82 -20.19 -7.68
N ALA A 128 -10.24 -20.78 -6.62
CA ALA A 128 -10.41 -20.31 -5.25
C ALA A 128 -9.93 -18.86 -5.09
N PHE A 129 -8.80 -18.52 -5.70
CA PHE A 129 -8.30 -17.15 -5.72
C PHE A 129 -9.26 -16.21 -6.47
N GLN A 130 -9.72 -16.57 -7.67
CA GLN A 130 -10.70 -15.75 -8.41
C GLN A 130 -12.01 -15.56 -7.64
N TRP A 131 -12.46 -16.59 -6.91
CA TRP A 131 -13.66 -16.51 -6.09
C TRP A 131 -13.51 -15.45 -4.99
N CYS A 132 -12.32 -15.31 -4.40
CA CYS A 132 -12.05 -14.26 -3.40
C CYS A 132 -12.21 -12.84 -3.95
N TYR A 133 -12.12 -12.63 -5.28
CA TYR A 133 -12.29 -11.31 -5.93
C TYR A 133 -13.69 -11.08 -6.49
N LYS A 134 -14.36 -12.16 -6.92
CA LYS A 134 -15.67 -12.07 -7.59
C LYS A 134 -16.81 -11.81 -6.62
N GLU A 135 -16.61 -12.07 -5.33
CA GLU A 135 -17.65 -11.85 -4.34
C GLU A 135 -17.66 -10.40 -3.83
N PRO A 136 -18.84 -9.76 -3.69
CA PRO A 136 -18.93 -8.43 -3.12
C PRO A 136 -18.48 -8.45 -1.66
N LEU A 137 -17.95 -7.32 -1.20
CA LEU A 137 -17.60 -7.07 0.19
C LEU A 137 -18.82 -7.29 1.08
N ALA A 138 -18.64 -8.12 2.10
CA ALA A 138 -19.62 -8.26 3.16
C ALA A 138 -19.40 -7.15 4.19
N GLU A 139 -20.47 -6.66 4.79
CA GLU A 139 -20.43 -5.62 5.82
C GLU A 139 -19.50 -5.98 6.97
N GLY A 140 -19.58 -7.22 7.47
CA GLY A 140 -18.71 -7.70 8.55
C GLY A 140 -17.21 -7.68 8.21
N GLU A 141 -16.83 -7.78 6.93
CA GLU A 141 -15.42 -7.64 6.53
C GLU A 141 -14.92 -6.21 6.71
N ILE A 142 -15.79 -5.21 6.53
CA ILE A 142 -15.44 -3.80 6.72
C ILE A 142 -15.45 -3.44 8.20
N GLU A 143 -16.40 -3.98 8.97
CA GLU A 143 -16.45 -3.80 10.43
C GLU A 143 -15.18 -4.33 11.09
N GLN A 144 -14.66 -5.47 10.66
CA GLN A 144 -13.37 -5.99 11.14
C GLN A 144 -12.18 -5.12 10.78
N LEU A 145 -12.17 -4.54 9.57
CA LEU A 145 -11.13 -3.58 9.20
C LEU A 145 -11.19 -2.32 10.06
N LEU A 146 -12.39 -1.92 10.50
CA LEU A 146 -12.59 -0.80 11.42
C LEU A 146 -12.19 -1.17 12.85
N GLU A 147 -12.54 -2.36 13.35
CA GLU A 147 -12.23 -2.85 14.70
C GLU A 147 -10.72 -2.99 14.95
N ASN A 148 -9.92 -3.15 13.89
CA ASN A 148 -8.46 -3.15 13.92
C ASN A 148 -7.83 -1.76 14.17
N GLU A 149 -8.51 -0.93 14.97
CA GLU A 149 -8.30 0.51 15.21
C GLU A 149 -6.85 0.90 15.52
N ASN A 150 -6.06 0.00 16.11
CA ASN A 150 -4.69 0.27 16.54
C ASN A 150 -3.69 0.54 15.40
N THR A 151 -4.06 0.31 14.14
CA THR A 151 -3.11 0.47 13.01
C THR A 151 -3.56 1.42 11.91
N ALA A 152 -4.72 2.04 12.04
CA ALA A 152 -5.33 2.87 11.00
C ALA A 152 -5.27 4.36 11.37
N THR A 153 -4.83 5.21 10.44
CA THR A 153 -4.90 6.68 10.62
C THR A 153 -6.35 7.18 10.46
N GLU A 154 -6.67 8.38 10.99
CA GLU A 154 -8.03 8.95 11.00
C GLU A 154 -8.67 8.95 9.60
N ILE A 155 -7.93 9.37 8.58
CA ILE A 155 -8.36 9.34 7.17
C ILE A 155 -8.70 7.92 6.67
N GLU A 156 -7.99 6.89 7.12
CA GLU A 156 -8.29 5.50 6.71
C GLU A 156 -9.58 5.02 7.34
N GLN A 157 -9.84 5.40 8.60
CA GLN A 157 -11.09 5.09 9.27
C GLN A 157 -12.26 5.82 8.60
N ALA A 158 -12.10 7.10 8.25
CA ALA A 158 -13.10 7.86 7.51
C ALA A 158 -13.43 7.20 6.16
N TYR A 159 -12.40 6.77 5.43
CA TYR A 159 -12.54 6.03 4.18
C TYR A 159 -13.29 4.70 4.37
N LEU A 160 -12.93 3.90 5.37
CA LEU A 160 -13.61 2.62 5.64
C LEU A 160 -15.08 2.82 6.04
N ARG A 161 -15.41 3.88 6.77
CA ARG A 161 -16.80 4.26 7.08
C ARG A 161 -17.57 4.61 5.80
N LEU A 162 -16.95 5.34 4.87
CA LEU A 162 -17.53 5.61 3.55
C LEU A 162 -17.81 4.32 2.76
N VAL A 163 -16.85 3.40 2.70
CA VAL A 163 -17.04 2.10 2.02
C VAL A 163 -18.18 1.32 2.69
N ARG A 164 -18.24 1.29 4.03
CA ARG A 164 -19.32 0.64 4.77
C ARG A 164 -20.68 1.22 4.40
N ASP A 165 -20.80 2.55 4.41
CA ASP A 165 -22.06 3.24 4.10
C ASP A 165 -22.48 2.95 2.64
N ALA A 166 -21.54 2.92 1.70
CA ALA A 166 -21.78 2.53 0.30
C ALA A 166 -22.22 1.05 0.14
N VAL A 167 -21.63 0.13 0.90
CA VAL A 167 -22.04 -1.29 0.89
C VAL A 167 -23.47 -1.42 1.43
N ARG A 168 -23.77 -0.79 2.57
CA ARG A 168 -25.11 -0.79 3.20
C ARG A 168 -26.19 -0.20 2.30
N GLN A 169 -25.83 0.70 1.41
CA GLN A 169 -26.77 1.32 0.47
C GLN A 169 -27.16 0.36 -0.65
N THR A 170 -27.93 -0.69 -0.33
CA THR A 170 -28.33 -1.77 -1.25
C THR A 170 -29.62 -1.49 -2.02
N ALA A 171 -30.35 -0.42 -1.73
CA ALA A 171 -31.63 -0.12 -2.34
C ALA A 171 -31.49 0.76 -3.59
N GLU A 172 -32.00 0.26 -4.73
CA GLU A 172 -32.44 1.00 -5.94
C GLU A 172 -31.55 2.11 -6.51
N VAL A 173 -30.23 2.00 -6.40
CA VAL A 173 -29.34 2.92 -7.14
C VAL A 173 -29.18 2.44 -8.58
N GLY A 174 -29.39 3.34 -9.55
CA GLY A 174 -29.17 3.05 -10.96
C GLY A 174 -27.72 2.61 -11.25
N PRO A 175 -27.49 1.77 -12.27
CA PRO A 175 -26.17 1.21 -12.55
C PRO A 175 -25.12 2.28 -12.89
N GLU A 176 -25.53 3.42 -13.46
CA GLU A 176 -24.65 4.55 -13.76
C GLU A 176 -24.14 5.22 -12.48
N THR A 177 -25.05 5.58 -11.57
CA THR A 177 -24.71 6.17 -10.27
C THR A 177 -23.88 5.22 -9.41
N GLU A 178 -24.17 3.91 -9.44
CA GLU A 178 -23.34 2.91 -8.76
C GLU A 178 -21.90 2.91 -9.31
N ALA A 179 -21.73 2.95 -10.63
CA ALA A 179 -20.40 3.00 -11.25
C ALA A 179 -19.64 4.30 -10.91
N GLU A 180 -20.34 5.43 -10.82
CA GLU A 180 -19.74 6.71 -10.42
C GLU A 180 -19.27 6.71 -8.97
N VAL A 181 -20.10 6.21 -8.04
CA VAL A 181 -19.73 6.06 -6.62
C VAL A 181 -18.55 5.11 -6.46
N GLN A 182 -18.55 3.98 -7.19
CA GLN A 182 -17.40 3.05 -7.23
C GLN A 182 -16.12 3.73 -7.71
N ALA A 183 -16.20 4.50 -8.79
CA ALA A 183 -15.05 5.22 -9.33
C ALA A 183 -14.54 6.31 -8.36
N ALA A 184 -15.44 7.01 -7.67
CA ALA A 184 -15.09 8.00 -6.66
C ALA A 184 -14.37 7.35 -5.47
N ILE A 185 -14.92 6.25 -4.92
CA ILE A 185 -14.30 5.49 -3.82
C ILE A 185 -12.92 4.95 -4.22
N ALA A 186 -12.79 4.41 -5.43
CA ALA A 186 -11.50 3.93 -5.93
C ALA A 186 -10.47 5.06 -6.05
N SER A 187 -10.89 6.22 -6.57
CA SER A 187 -10.02 7.40 -6.73
C SER A 187 -9.55 7.95 -5.37
N LEU A 188 -10.45 8.02 -4.38
CA LEU A 188 -10.10 8.43 -3.01
C LEU A 188 -9.14 7.43 -2.36
N GLY A 189 -9.38 6.12 -2.52
CA GLY A 189 -8.46 5.10 -2.01
C GLY A 189 -7.05 5.24 -2.59
N GLU A 190 -6.96 5.48 -3.91
CA GLU A 190 -5.69 5.72 -4.61
C GLU A 190 -5.00 7.02 -4.14
N ALA A 191 -5.75 8.09 -3.91
CA ALA A 191 -5.24 9.33 -3.37
C ALA A 191 -4.59 9.12 -2.00
N ILE A 192 -5.28 8.41 -1.09
CA ILE A 192 -4.79 8.12 0.27
C ILE A 192 -3.54 7.25 0.23
N ASP A 193 -3.49 6.22 -0.63
CA ASP A 193 -2.32 5.35 -0.78
C ASP A 193 -1.07 6.09 -1.28
N ARG A 194 -1.25 7.23 -1.97
CA ARG A 194 -0.14 8.05 -2.48
C ARG A 194 0.27 9.18 -1.54
N LEU A 195 -0.52 9.50 -0.52
CA LEU A 195 -0.17 10.57 0.41
C LEU A 195 1.13 10.21 1.15
N PRO A 196 2.16 11.07 1.11
CA PRO A 196 3.38 10.82 1.85
C PRO A 196 3.11 10.81 3.36
N ALA A 197 3.87 10.01 4.09
CA ALA A 197 3.85 10.03 5.55
C ALA A 197 4.43 11.37 6.03
N VAL A 198 3.65 12.14 6.77
CA VAL A 198 4.08 13.44 7.29
C VAL A 198 4.71 13.21 8.66
N SER A 199 6.04 13.08 8.70
CA SER A 199 6.80 13.11 9.94
C SER A 199 8.01 14.01 9.75
N VAL A 200 7.81 15.32 9.88
CA VAL A 200 8.92 16.29 9.87
C VAL A 200 8.87 17.06 11.16
N THR A 201 9.94 16.97 11.94
CA THR A 201 10.14 17.84 13.09
C THR A 201 10.37 19.25 12.57
N PRO A 202 9.56 20.25 12.98
CA PRO A 202 9.77 21.62 12.52
C PRO A 202 11.14 22.11 13.00
N VAL A 203 11.93 22.61 12.06
CA VAL A 203 13.22 23.27 12.31
C VAL A 203 12.98 24.77 12.34
N ASP A 204 13.55 25.46 13.33
CA ASP A 204 13.50 26.92 13.38
C ASP A 204 14.43 27.52 12.31
N THR A 205 13.85 27.83 11.15
CA THR A 205 14.60 28.40 10.02
C THR A 205 14.99 29.86 10.25
N VAL A 206 14.33 30.56 11.18
CA VAL A 206 14.70 31.93 11.58
C VAL A 206 15.98 31.89 12.39
N ALA A 207 16.08 30.99 13.38
CA ALA A 207 17.30 30.79 14.16
C ALA A 207 18.50 30.43 13.27
N LEU A 208 18.31 29.55 12.28
CA LEU A 208 19.38 29.16 11.34
C LEU A 208 19.87 30.34 10.48
N ARG A 209 18.95 31.20 10.01
CA ARG A 209 19.32 32.41 9.24
C ARG A 209 20.05 33.40 10.12
N HIS A 210 19.61 33.59 11.35
CA HIS A 210 20.28 34.48 12.28
C HIS A 210 21.70 33.99 12.62
N GLU A 211 21.90 32.68 12.84
CA GLU A 211 23.25 32.10 13.03
C GLU A 211 24.11 32.26 11.76
N ALA A 212 23.53 32.19 10.57
CA ALA A 212 24.28 32.43 9.34
C ALA A 212 24.73 33.89 9.21
N GLU A 213 23.86 34.86 9.56
CA GLU A 213 24.19 36.28 9.55
C GLU A 213 25.31 36.62 10.54
N THR A 214 25.29 36.04 11.75
CA THR A 214 26.37 36.23 12.72
C THR A 214 27.70 35.68 12.21
N LEU A 215 27.69 34.48 11.62
CA LEU A 215 28.89 33.90 11.00
C LEU A 215 29.42 34.72 9.81
N GLN A 216 28.55 35.34 9.01
CA GLN A 216 28.97 36.25 7.93
C GLN A 216 29.61 37.52 8.49
N ALA A 217 29.05 38.11 9.54
CA ALA A 217 29.64 39.28 10.20
C ALA A 217 31.00 38.95 10.82
N ASP A 218 31.13 37.78 11.45
CA ASP A 218 32.40 37.29 12.01
C ASP A 218 33.44 36.96 10.94
N ALA A 219 33.01 36.51 9.75
CA ALA A 219 33.89 36.27 8.61
C ALA A 219 34.52 37.57 8.09
N LEU A 220 33.73 38.64 8.00
CA LEU A 220 34.16 39.96 7.50
C LEU A 220 35.15 40.67 8.43
N THR A 221 35.06 40.39 9.72
CA THR A 221 35.92 41.00 10.75
C THR A 221 37.14 40.15 11.09
N ASN A 222 37.23 38.92 10.57
CA ASN A 222 38.33 38.01 10.86
C ASN A 222 39.62 38.42 10.13
N PRO A 223 40.75 38.61 10.84
CA PRO A 223 42.02 38.97 10.21
C PRO A 223 42.68 37.77 9.49
N ASP A 224 42.36 36.54 9.89
CA ASP A 224 42.83 35.33 9.21
C ASP A 224 41.86 34.96 8.06
N ARG A 225 42.38 35.06 6.84
CA ARG A 225 41.64 34.75 5.62
C ARG A 225 41.05 33.33 5.60
N VAL A 226 41.79 32.33 6.11
CA VAL A 226 41.34 30.93 6.06
C VAL A 226 40.16 30.71 6.99
N ILE A 227 40.21 31.35 8.18
CA ILE A 227 39.11 31.31 9.15
C ILE A 227 37.89 32.04 8.57
N GLY A 228 38.08 33.24 7.99
CA GLY A 228 37.01 33.98 7.31
C GLY A 228 36.31 33.15 6.23
N GLU A 229 37.06 32.57 5.29
CA GLU A 229 36.51 31.69 4.24
C GLU A 229 35.83 30.43 4.78
N SER A 230 36.25 29.93 5.95
CA SER A 230 35.58 28.81 6.61
C SER A 230 34.25 29.21 7.25
N LEU A 231 34.17 30.39 7.88
CA LEU A 231 32.96 30.92 8.47
C LEU A 231 31.91 31.24 7.40
N GLU A 232 32.33 31.84 6.29
CA GLU A 232 31.46 32.13 5.13
C GLU A 232 30.85 30.83 4.56
N ARG A 233 31.67 29.80 4.32
CA ARG A 233 31.18 28.50 3.86
C ARG A 233 30.18 27.86 4.84
N ARG A 234 30.38 28.04 6.14
CA ARG A 234 29.45 27.56 7.17
C ARG A 234 28.14 28.35 7.14
N ALA A 235 28.20 29.67 7.02
CA ALA A 235 27.01 30.51 6.88
C ALA A 235 26.19 30.12 5.64
N ASP A 236 26.84 29.95 4.49
CA ASP A 236 26.20 29.49 3.26
C ASP A 236 25.55 28.11 3.40
N ALA A 237 26.15 27.22 4.18
CA ALA A 237 25.59 25.91 4.48
C ALA A 237 24.33 26.03 5.36
N LEU A 238 24.33 26.94 6.35
CA LEU A 238 23.16 27.22 7.20
C LEU A 238 22.01 27.84 6.41
N ILE A 239 22.28 28.81 5.53
CA ILE A 239 21.26 29.42 4.64
C ILE A 239 20.63 28.34 3.75
N ARG A 240 21.46 27.54 3.08
CA ARG A 240 20.97 26.43 2.24
C ARG A 240 20.13 25.42 3.02
N ARG A 241 20.51 25.14 4.27
CA ARG A 241 19.74 24.27 5.18
C ARG A 241 18.41 24.90 5.56
N ALA A 242 18.37 26.20 5.86
CA ALA A 242 17.12 26.92 6.15
C ALA A 242 16.17 26.88 4.95
N ASP A 243 16.66 27.16 3.73
CA ASP A 243 15.84 27.14 2.51
C ASP A 243 15.34 25.74 2.15
N ALA A 244 16.13 24.70 2.41
CA ALA A 244 15.69 23.31 2.24
C ALA A 244 14.59 22.93 3.25
N ASN A 245 14.68 23.42 4.48
CA ASN A 245 13.65 23.21 5.51
C ASN A 245 12.36 23.98 5.19
N ASP A 246 12.44 25.23 4.71
CA ASP A 246 11.26 25.99 4.31
C ASP A 246 10.50 25.32 3.15
N ARG A 247 11.24 24.83 2.15
CA ARG A 247 10.65 24.04 1.04
C ARG A 247 9.99 22.76 1.53
N SER A 248 10.66 22.04 2.44
CA SER A 248 10.09 20.83 3.06
C SER A 248 8.86 21.14 3.89
N GLY A 249 8.87 22.23 4.67
CA GLY A 249 7.74 22.68 5.49
C GLY A 249 6.54 23.13 4.64
N LEU A 250 6.79 23.76 3.49
CA LEU A 250 5.73 24.07 2.53
C LEU A 250 5.12 22.80 1.91
N ALA A 251 5.94 21.81 1.55
CA ALA A 251 5.45 20.52 1.07
C ALA A 251 4.60 19.81 2.14
N VAL A 252 5.05 19.80 3.40
CA VAL A 252 4.30 19.26 4.55
C VAL A 252 2.94 19.95 4.71
N ARG A 253 2.90 21.29 4.66
CA ARG A 253 1.65 22.04 4.75
C ARG A 253 0.69 21.72 3.60
N ARG A 254 1.21 21.57 2.38
CA ARG A 254 0.40 21.14 1.23
C ARG A 254 -0.15 19.73 1.41
N THR A 255 0.67 18.77 1.87
CA THR A 255 0.19 17.41 2.17
C THR A 255 -0.86 17.40 3.28
N ALA A 256 -0.69 18.21 4.32
CA ALA A 256 -1.68 18.34 5.39
C ALA A 256 -3.01 18.92 4.87
N ALA A 257 -2.95 19.96 4.04
CA ALA A 257 -4.14 20.52 3.39
C ALA A 257 -4.83 19.49 2.48
N LEU A 258 -4.07 18.72 1.71
CA LEU A 258 -4.60 17.63 0.88
C LEU A 258 -5.28 16.53 1.72
N ARG A 259 -4.72 16.18 2.88
CA ARG A 259 -5.36 15.22 3.81
C ARG A 259 -6.70 15.74 4.30
N ALA A 260 -6.75 16.99 4.76
CA ALA A 260 -7.99 17.61 5.22
C ALA A 260 -9.05 17.71 4.11
N GLU A 261 -8.63 18.03 2.88
CA GLU A 261 -9.53 18.08 1.72
C GLU A 261 -10.06 16.69 1.35
N ILE A 262 -9.22 15.64 1.38
CA ILE A 262 -9.69 14.26 1.16
C ILE A 262 -10.70 13.85 2.25
N GLU A 263 -10.46 14.20 3.51
CA GLU A 263 -11.41 13.94 4.60
C GLU A 263 -12.75 14.67 4.38
N ALA A 264 -12.71 15.92 3.94
CA ALA A 264 -13.91 16.69 3.59
C ALA A 264 -14.68 16.03 2.44
N GLN A 265 -13.99 15.55 1.40
CA GLN A 265 -14.64 14.85 0.28
C GLN A 265 -15.21 13.49 0.68
N ILE A 266 -14.54 12.76 1.57
CA ILE A 266 -15.09 11.54 2.16
C ILE A 266 -16.39 11.86 2.90
N ALA A 267 -16.41 12.92 3.71
CA ALA A 267 -17.62 13.34 4.43
C ALA A 267 -18.75 13.74 3.48
N ALA A 268 -18.46 14.56 2.46
CA ALA A 268 -19.44 14.98 1.45
C ALA A 268 -20.00 13.79 0.66
N LEU A 269 -19.17 12.82 0.29
CA LEU A 269 -19.62 11.63 -0.42
C LEU A 269 -20.47 10.73 0.48
N ARG A 270 -20.16 10.63 1.78
CA ARG A 270 -21.01 9.91 2.74
C ARG A 270 -22.38 10.54 2.87
N GLU A 271 -22.45 11.87 2.94
CA GLU A 271 -23.72 12.61 2.95
C GLU A 271 -24.49 12.40 1.63
N GLY A 272 -23.81 12.46 0.48
CA GLY A 272 -24.40 12.16 -0.82
C GLY A 272 -24.97 10.74 -0.92
N ILE A 273 -24.24 9.73 -0.42
CA ILE A 273 -24.73 8.34 -0.39
C ILE A 273 -25.92 8.18 0.58
N ALA A 274 -25.90 8.86 1.72
CA ALA A 274 -27.01 8.82 2.67
C ALA A 274 -28.29 9.43 2.09
N THR A 275 -28.18 10.52 1.31
CA THR A 275 -29.34 11.15 0.65
C THR A 275 -29.92 10.29 -0.47
N LEU A 276 -29.09 9.53 -1.21
CA LEU A 276 -29.59 8.51 -2.14
C LEU A 276 -30.47 7.47 -1.43
N GLY A 277 -30.14 7.13 -0.18
CA GLY A 277 -30.82 6.07 0.54
C GLY A 277 -32.15 6.40 1.18
N THR A 278 -32.45 7.67 1.38
CA THR A 278 -33.72 8.08 1.99
C THR A 278 -34.87 8.16 1.00
N GLY A 279 -34.61 7.98 -0.32
CA GLY A 279 -35.64 8.05 -1.36
C GLY A 279 -36.29 9.44 -1.51
N TYR A 280 -35.79 10.45 -0.78
CA TYR A 280 -36.32 11.81 -0.74
C TYR A 280 -35.76 12.73 -1.86
N GLY A 281 -35.00 12.16 -2.80
CA GLY A 281 -34.32 12.87 -3.88
C GLY A 281 -35.19 13.05 -5.13
N THR A 282 -35.73 14.26 -5.28
CA THR A 282 -36.07 14.96 -6.52
C THR A 282 -35.33 14.47 -7.78
N SER A 283 -36.07 14.23 -8.86
CA SER A 283 -35.62 14.03 -10.27
C SER A 283 -34.16 13.56 -10.45
N ASP A 284 -33.99 12.31 -10.87
CA ASP A 284 -32.70 11.61 -11.14
C ASP A 284 -31.54 12.46 -11.69
N SER A 285 -31.81 13.57 -12.40
CA SER A 285 -30.78 14.44 -12.95
C SER A 285 -29.96 15.21 -11.90
N ALA A 286 -30.57 15.78 -10.86
CA ALA A 286 -29.85 16.70 -9.96
C ALA A 286 -28.92 15.98 -8.96
N THR A 287 -29.33 14.80 -8.49
CA THR A 287 -28.50 13.94 -7.64
C THR A 287 -27.35 13.32 -8.43
N SER A 288 -27.60 12.90 -9.67
CA SER A 288 -26.59 12.40 -10.59
C SER A 288 -25.53 13.46 -10.90
N GLU A 289 -25.92 14.68 -11.25
CA GLU A 289 -24.98 15.79 -11.52
C GLU A 289 -24.08 16.09 -10.31
N ASN A 290 -24.64 16.14 -9.10
CA ASN A 290 -23.85 16.36 -7.89
C ASN A 290 -22.84 15.24 -7.62
N LEU A 291 -23.21 13.99 -7.85
CA LEU A 291 -22.30 12.84 -7.69
C LEU A 291 -21.22 12.80 -8.77
N GLN A 292 -21.55 13.20 -10.00
CA GLN A 292 -20.56 13.37 -11.06
C GLN A 292 -19.52 14.42 -10.67
N HIS A 293 -19.96 15.59 -10.17
CA HIS A 293 -19.05 16.62 -9.69
C HIS A 293 -18.17 16.15 -8.53
N LEU A 294 -18.73 15.40 -7.57
CA LEU A 294 -17.95 14.81 -6.47
C LEU A 294 -16.93 13.78 -7.01
N SER A 295 -17.32 12.94 -7.95
CA SER A 295 -16.43 11.93 -8.55
C SER A 295 -15.29 12.58 -9.33
N GLU A 296 -15.57 13.67 -10.06
CA GLU A 296 -14.57 14.43 -10.79
C GLU A 296 -13.62 15.14 -9.83
N SER A 297 -14.15 15.73 -8.76
CA SER A 297 -13.36 16.36 -7.71
C SER A 297 -12.41 15.36 -7.04
N ALA A 298 -12.90 14.17 -6.71
CA ALA A 298 -12.09 13.08 -6.14
C ALA A 298 -10.97 12.63 -7.09
N ARG A 299 -11.24 12.57 -8.40
CA ARG A 299 -10.21 12.24 -9.42
C ARG A 299 -9.15 13.35 -9.53
N ARG A 300 -9.56 14.62 -9.48
CA ARG A 300 -8.63 15.76 -9.49
C ARG A 300 -7.73 15.75 -8.24
N LEU A 301 -8.29 15.48 -7.06
CA LEU A 301 -7.51 15.30 -5.83
C LEU A 301 -6.55 14.12 -5.92
N ALA A 302 -6.99 12.99 -6.48
CA ALA A 302 -6.12 11.84 -6.67
C ALA A 302 -4.92 12.20 -7.57
N ALA A 303 -5.15 12.93 -8.66
CA ALA A 303 -4.09 13.45 -9.54
C ALA A 303 -3.14 14.40 -8.81
N GLU A 304 -3.65 15.29 -7.98
CA GLU A 304 -2.85 16.22 -7.18
C GLU A 304 -2.01 15.49 -6.12
N ALA A 305 -2.57 14.48 -5.46
CA ALA A 305 -1.86 13.61 -4.53
C ALA A 305 -0.70 12.87 -5.22
N VAL A 306 -0.89 12.40 -6.48
CA VAL A 306 0.22 11.83 -7.27
C VAL A 306 1.31 12.85 -7.53
N SER A 307 0.92 14.05 -7.97
CA SER A 307 1.85 15.12 -8.28
C SER A 307 2.68 15.50 -7.05
N ALA A 308 2.04 15.64 -5.90
CA ALA A 308 2.70 15.91 -4.62
C ALA A 308 3.65 14.78 -4.20
N ALA A 309 3.26 13.52 -4.37
CA ALA A 309 4.09 12.35 -4.07
C ALA A 309 5.33 12.28 -4.99
N SER A 310 5.16 12.50 -6.30
CA SER A 310 6.25 12.54 -7.28
C SER A 310 7.22 13.68 -6.99
N ALA A 311 6.70 14.89 -6.73
CA ALA A 311 7.53 16.04 -6.35
C ALA A 311 8.35 15.76 -5.07
N ARG A 312 7.77 15.03 -4.10
CA ARG A 312 8.50 14.62 -2.90
C ARG A 312 9.58 13.58 -3.21
N ALA A 313 9.28 12.58 -4.03
CA ALA A 313 10.25 11.56 -4.44
C ALA A 313 11.44 12.19 -5.20
N GLU A 314 11.20 13.21 -6.02
CA GLU A 314 12.27 13.98 -6.68
C GLU A 314 13.12 14.76 -5.67
N LEU A 315 12.52 15.37 -4.66
CA LEU A 315 13.26 16.06 -3.59
C LEU A 315 14.12 15.10 -2.77
N ASP A 316 13.60 13.91 -2.45
CA ASP A 316 14.32 12.92 -1.65
C ASP A 316 15.43 12.24 -2.48
N GLY A 317 15.17 11.92 -3.75
CA GLY A 317 16.15 11.30 -4.66
C GLY A 317 17.23 12.26 -5.18
N GLY A 318 16.90 13.53 -5.41
CA GLY A 318 17.84 14.52 -5.95
C GLY A 318 18.85 15.05 -4.94
N ASN A 319 18.56 14.96 -3.64
CA ASN A 319 19.35 15.59 -2.59
C ASN A 319 20.28 14.62 -1.88
N LEU A 320 19.91 13.35 -1.64
CA LEU A 320 20.77 12.44 -0.88
C LEU A 320 22.02 12.00 -1.65
N ASP A 321 21.86 11.59 -2.91
CA ASP A 321 22.96 11.01 -3.70
C ASP A 321 23.99 12.07 -4.12
N LYS A 322 23.55 13.29 -4.43
CA LYS A 322 24.47 14.40 -4.73
C LYS A 322 25.25 14.85 -3.50
N TRP A 323 24.64 14.87 -2.33
CA TRP A 323 25.32 15.25 -1.10
C TRP A 323 26.33 14.20 -0.63
N LEU A 324 25.99 12.91 -0.74
CA LEU A 324 26.92 11.82 -0.44
C LEU A 324 28.11 11.80 -1.41
N ALA A 325 27.88 12.05 -2.70
CA ALA A 325 28.94 12.14 -3.70
C ALA A 325 29.90 13.31 -3.43
N VAL A 326 29.37 14.51 -3.15
CA VAL A 326 30.19 15.71 -2.90
C VAL A 326 30.95 15.63 -1.57
N SER A 327 30.40 14.94 -0.58
CA SER A 327 31.05 14.75 0.73
C SER A 327 32.15 13.70 0.69
N ALA A 328 32.01 12.66 -0.16
CA ALA A 328 33.02 11.64 -0.35
C ALA A 328 34.23 12.14 -1.16
N GLU A 329 34.01 13.05 -2.12
CA GLU A 329 35.07 13.54 -3.01
C GLU A 329 35.96 14.61 -2.37
N LYS A 330 35.49 15.31 -1.32
CA LYS A 330 36.24 16.41 -0.68
C LYS A 330 37.07 16.01 0.54
N VAL A 331 37.05 14.75 0.97
CA VAL A 331 37.94 14.26 2.02
C VAL A 331 39.11 13.53 1.37
N GLU A 332 39.96 14.26 0.64
CA GLU A 332 41.33 13.79 0.48
C GLU A 332 41.98 13.83 1.87
N PRO A 333 42.47 12.69 2.40
CA PRO A 333 43.16 12.71 3.68
C PRO A 333 44.40 13.57 3.50
N VAL A 334 44.41 14.74 4.14
CA VAL A 334 45.61 15.56 4.29
C VAL A 334 46.67 14.66 4.90
N ARG A 335 47.57 14.14 4.05
CA ARG A 335 48.75 13.41 4.50
C ARG A 335 49.62 14.43 5.20
N VAL A 336 49.41 14.58 6.50
CA VAL A 336 50.29 15.32 7.38
C VAL A 336 51.63 14.60 7.32
N ARG A 337 52.55 15.13 6.52
CA ARG A 337 53.92 14.65 6.42
C ARG A 337 54.59 15.08 7.72
N VAL A 338 54.51 14.21 8.74
CA VAL A 338 55.23 14.41 10.00
C VAL A 338 56.72 14.34 9.67
N GLY A 339 57.32 15.50 9.46
CA GLY A 339 58.77 15.63 9.30
C GLY A 339 59.43 15.25 10.61
N ALA A 340 60.02 14.05 10.64
CA ALA A 340 60.94 13.66 11.71
C ALA A 340 62.18 14.57 11.63
N SER A 341 62.19 15.62 12.45
CA SER A 341 63.36 16.44 12.72
C SER A 341 64.29 15.66 13.64
N SER A 342 65.21 14.90 13.07
CA SER A 342 66.35 14.35 13.82
C SER A 342 67.45 15.42 13.87
N ARG A 343 67.62 16.07 15.02
CA ARG A 343 68.86 16.80 15.33
C ARG A 343 69.92 15.78 15.76
N GLY A 344 71.04 15.75 15.04
CA GLY A 344 72.35 15.28 15.47
C GLY A 344 73.32 16.43 15.27
#